data_AF-G3TWY0-F1
#
_entry.id   AF-G3TWY0-F1
#
_cell.length_a   1.000
_cell.length_b   1.000
_cell.length_c   1.000
_cell.angle_alpha   90.00
_cell.angle_beta   90.00
_cell.angle_gamma   90.00
#
_symmetry.space_group_name_H-M   'P 1'
#
loop_
_entity.id
_entity.type
_entity.pdbx_description
1 polymer ?
#
loop_
_entity_poly.entity_id
_entity_poly.type
_entity_poly.pdbx_seq_one_letter_code
_entity_poly.pdbx_strand_id
1 'polypeptide(L)'
;PRSLAGDQGGALRTVAIKGVQSARYLCMDPTAGCRDCLPQYSAEDCAFEEEIRPDGYNVYLSKKHGLPVSLSSAKQRQLYKGRGFLPL
;
A
#
# COMPACT_ATOMS: atom_id res chain seq x y z
N PRO A 1 4.61 12.95 -29.34
CA PRO A 1 3.88 14.02 -28.62
C PRO A 1 2.53 13.54 -28.07
N ARG A 2 2.52 13.18 -26.79
CA ARG A 2 1.44 13.34 -25.78
C ARG A 2 1.64 12.30 -24.68
N SER A 3 2.59 12.60 -23.80
CA SER A 3 2.61 12.03 -22.45
C SER A 3 1.34 12.54 -21.75
N LEU A 4 0.28 11.75 -21.76
CA LEU A 4 -0.86 11.96 -20.87
C LEU A 4 -0.47 11.38 -19.52
N ALA A 5 0.38 12.12 -18.80
CA ALA A 5 0.44 12.01 -17.35
C ALA A 5 -0.90 12.58 -16.85
N GLY A 6 -1.89 11.71 -16.75
CA GLY A 6 -3.12 12.03 -16.06
C GLY A 6 -2.74 12.37 -14.62
N ASP A 7 -2.97 13.62 -14.25
CA ASP A 7 -3.06 14.04 -12.87
C ASP A 7 -4.23 13.24 -12.25
N GLN A 8 -3.95 12.02 -11.77
CA GLN A 8 -4.89 11.23 -11.00
C GLN A 8 -4.93 11.82 -9.60
N GLY A 9 -5.46 13.04 -9.50
CA GLY A 9 -5.97 13.62 -8.26
C GLY A 9 -7.24 12.87 -7.84
N GLY A 10 -7.14 11.55 -7.65
CA GLY A 10 -8.09 10.82 -6.83
C GLY A 10 -7.98 11.42 -5.43
N ALA A 11 -9.11 11.62 -4.76
CA ALA A 11 -9.10 12.09 -3.37
C ALA A 11 -8.29 11.09 -2.54
N LEU A 12 -7.01 11.40 -2.30
CA LEU A 12 -6.11 10.57 -1.50
C LEU A 12 -6.66 10.58 -0.07
N ARG A 13 -7.46 9.57 0.25
CA ARG A 13 -7.98 9.40 1.60
C ARG A 13 -6.94 8.64 2.38
N THR A 14 -6.44 9.26 3.44
CA THR A 14 -5.57 8.57 4.38
C THR A 14 -6.41 7.64 5.25
N VAL A 15 -6.08 6.34 5.22
CA VAL A 15 -6.77 5.29 5.96
C VAL A 15 -5.79 4.51 6.83
N ALA A 16 -6.31 3.94 7.92
CA ALA A 16 -5.59 3.00 8.77
C ALA A 16 -6.36 1.68 8.83
N ILE A 17 -5.67 0.56 8.66
CA ILE A 17 -6.28 -0.77 8.62
C ILE A 17 -5.99 -1.47 9.93
N LYS A 18 -7.03 -1.88 10.66
CA LYS A 18 -6.92 -2.61 11.94
C LYS A 18 -7.62 -3.96 11.87
N GLY A 19 -6.91 -5.01 12.26
CA GLY A 19 -7.49 -6.34 12.45
C GLY A 19 -8.33 -6.37 13.73
N VAL A 20 -9.63 -6.67 13.60
CA VAL A 20 -10.56 -6.69 14.74
C VAL A 20 -10.18 -7.77 15.76
N GLN A 21 -9.91 -8.99 15.29
CA GLN A 21 -9.60 -10.13 16.17
C GLN A 21 -8.22 -10.00 16.84
N SER A 22 -7.22 -9.49 16.12
CA SER A 22 -5.86 -9.33 16.64
C SER A 22 -5.64 -8.04 17.41
N ALA A 23 -6.58 -7.09 17.30
CA ALA A 23 -6.46 -5.71 17.78
C ALA A 23 -5.19 -4.98 17.29
N ARG A 24 -4.60 -5.41 16.16
CA ARG A 24 -3.36 -4.86 15.61
C ARG A 24 -3.60 -4.06 14.33
N TYR A 25 -2.80 -3.03 14.13
CA TYR A 25 -2.75 -2.23 12.92
C TYR A 25 -1.84 -2.87 11.89
N LEU A 26 -2.25 -2.83 10.63
CA LEU A 26 -1.40 -3.18 9.51
C LEU A 26 -0.41 -2.04 9.26
N CYS A 27 0.87 -2.33 9.35
CA CYS A 27 1.92 -1.33 9.17
C CYS A 27 2.95 -1.82 8.14
N MET A 28 3.51 -0.87 7.40
CA MET A 28 4.48 -1.14 6.36
C MET A 28 5.88 -1.22 6.94
N ASP A 29 6.53 -2.34 6.65
CA ASP A 29 7.95 -2.51 6.93
C ASP A 29 8.77 -2.19 5.67
N PRO A 30 9.85 -1.39 5.78
CA PRO A 30 10.70 -0.98 4.65
C PRO A 30 11.37 -2.15 3.91
N THR A 31 11.53 -3.32 4.54
CA THR A 31 12.15 -4.49 3.91
C THR A 31 11.14 -5.47 3.34
N ALA A 32 9.94 -5.51 3.92
CA ALA A 32 8.96 -6.56 3.68
C ALA A 32 7.60 -6.04 3.22
N GLY A 33 7.50 -4.88 2.55
CA GLY A 33 6.40 -4.53 1.65
C GLY A 33 4.98 -4.62 2.23
N CYS A 34 4.85 -4.41 3.56
CA CYS A 34 3.68 -4.67 4.41
C CYS A 34 3.62 -6.10 4.97
N ARG A 35 3.98 -6.26 6.24
CA ARG A 35 3.87 -7.54 6.96
C ARG A 35 3.71 -7.39 8.47
N ASP A 36 4.05 -6.24 9.05
CA ASP A 36 4.00 -6.09 10.49
C ASP A 36 2.63 -5.65 10.98
N CYS A 37 2.05 -6.51 11.81
CA CYS A 37 0.85 -6.19 12.57
C CYS A 37 1.28 -5.66 13.94
N LEU A 38 1.27 -4.34 14.12
CA LEU A 38 1.68 -3.68 15.36
C LEU A 38 0.47 -3.37 16.26
N PRO A 39 0.58 -3.53 17.58
CA PRO A 39 -0.49 -3.16 18.50
C PRO A 39 -0.66 -1.64 18.64
N GLN A 40 0.42 -0.88 18.43
CA GLN A 40 0.42 0.58 18.49
C GLN A 40 0.31 1.17 17.08
N TYR A 41 -0.50 2.21 16.95
CA TYR A 41 -0.65 2.94 15.69
C TYR A 41 0.51 3.92 15.51
N SER A 42 1.11 3.89 14.31
CA SER A 42 2.12 4.84 13.87
C SER A 42 1.68 5.44 12.54
N ALA A 43 1.47 6.76 12.47
CA ALA A 43 0.94 7.41 11.26
C ALA A 43 1.91 7.32 10.07
N GLU A 44 3.20 7.14 10.32
CA GLU A 44 4.22 7.04 9.28
C GLU A 44 4.25 5.67 8.57
N ASP A 45 3.95 4.60 9.32
CA ASP A 45 4.05 3.22 8.80
C ASP A 45 2.68 2.55 8.64
N CYS A 46 1.67 2.95 9.42
CA CYS A 46 0.34 2.31 9.46
C CYS A 46 -0.76 3.12 8.75
N ALA A 47 -0.42 4.28 8.19
CA ALA A 47 -1.34 5.08 7.39
C ALA A 47 -1.04 4.89 5.90
N PHE A 48 -2.11 4.74 5.12
CA PHE A 48 -2.03 4.51 3.68
C PHE A 48 -2.94 5.47 2.94
N GLU A 49 -2.54 5.87 1.74
CA GLU A 49 -3.39 6.60 0.80
C GLU A 49 -4.18 5.59 -0.01
N GLU A 50 -5.51 5.64 0.12
CA GLU A 50 -6.43 4.82 -0.66
C GLU A 50 -6.68 5.46 -2.03
N GLU A 51 -6.40 4.70 -3.09
CA GLU A 51 -6.74 5.01 -4.47
C GLU A 51 -7.71 3.95 -5.01
N ILE A 52 -8.87 4.38 -5.49
CA ILE A 52 -9.80 3.51 -6.21
C ILE A 52 -9.38 3.48 -7.68
N ARG A 53 -8.93 2.32 -8.13
CA ARG A 53 -8.51 2.10 -9.52
C ARG A 53 -9.74 2.02 -10.45
N PRO A 54 -9.57 2.30 -11.75
CA PRO A 54 -10.68 2.22 -12.73
C PRO A 54 -11.31 0.83 -12.86
N ASP A 55 -10.60 -0.21 -12.45
CA ASP A 55 -11.08 -1.60 -12.41
C ASP A 55 -11.96 -1.90 -11.17
N GLY A 56 -12.13 -0.92 -10.28
CA GLY A 56 -12.94 -1.04 -9.07
C GLY A 56 -12.20 -1.60 -7.85
N TYR A 57 -10.90 -1.89 -7.96
CA TYR A 57 -10.09 -2.33 -6.84
C TYR A 57 -9.45 -1.15 -6.10
N ASN A 58 -9.29 -1.28 -4.78
CA ASN A 58 -8.59 -0.28 -3.97
C ASN A 58 -7.11 -0.64 -3.86
N VAL A 59 -6.24 0.34 -4.10
CA VAL A 59 -4.81 0.24 -3.84
C VAL A 59 -4.49 1.14 -2.67
N TYR A 60 -3.74 0.61 -1.71
CA TYR A 60 -3.31 1.34 -0.51
C TYR A 60 -1.81 1.62 -0.63
N LEU A 61 -1.40 2.89 -0.73
CA LEU A 61 0.00 3.28 -0.83
C LEU A 61 0.52 3.83 0.49
N SER A 62 1.71 3.39 0.93
CA SER A 62 2.40 4.07 2.01
C SER A 62 3.09 5.32 1.48
N LYS A 63 2.76 6.47 2.08
CA LYS A 63 3.39 7.75 1.72
C LYS A 63 4.89 7.79 2.04
N LYS A 64 5.30 7.15 3.14
CA LYS A 64 6.70 7.09 3.59
C LYS A 64 7.56 6.22 2.69
N HIS A 65 7.05 5.04 2.33
CA HIS A 65 7.83 4.05 1.57
C HIS A 65 7.60 4.12 0.05
N GLY A 66 6.56 4.82 -0.40
CA GLY A 66 6.21 4.93 -1.82
C GLY A 66 5.84 3.59 -2.47
N LEU A 67 5.42 2.62 -1.65
CA LEU A 67 5.12 1.26 -2.08
C LEU A 67 3.66 0.91 -1.74
N PRO A 68 2.97 0.15 -2.61
CA PRO A 68 1.63 -0.34 -2.31
C PRO A 68 1.67 -1.48 -1.30
N VAL A 69 0.63 -1.58 -0.49
CA VAL A 69 0.35 -2.75 0.34
C VAL A 69 0.17 -3.96 -0.58
N SER A 70 0.86 -5.05 -0.28
CA SER A 70 0.75 -6.28 -1.06
C SER A 70 0.92 -7.51 -0.16
N LEU A 71 0.08 -8.52 -0.39
CA LEU A 71 0.16 -9.83 0.25
C LEU A 71 1.17 -10.77 -0.42
N SER A 72 1.85 -10.31 -1.49
CA SER A 72 2.90 -11.05 -2.17
C SER A 72 4.00 -11.51 -1.22
N SER A 73 4.46 -12.75 -1.40
CA SER A 73 5.67 -13.24 -0.75
C SER A 73 6.92 -12.44 -1.16
N ALA A 74 7.98 -12.49 -0.35
CA ALA A 74 9.26 -11.84 -0.69
C ALA A 74 9.78 -12.23 -2.09
N LYS A 75 9.58 -13.49 -2.50
CA LYS A 75 9.94 -13.98 -3.83
C LYS A 75 9.10 -13.31 -4.93
N GLN A 76 7.79 -13.19 -4.74
CA GLN A 76 6.91 -12.47 -5.68
C GLN A 76 7.32 -11.00 -5.76
N ARG A 77 7.60 -10.34 -4.63
CA ARG A 77 8.02 -8.94 -4.64
C ARG A 77 9.32 -8.71 -5.38
N GLN A 78 10.29 -9.62 -5.27
CA GLN A 78 11.52 -9.56 -6.07
C GLN A 78 11.25 -9.74 -7.57
N LEU A 79 10.39 -10.69 -7.94
CA LEU A 79 10.04 -10.95 -9.34
C LEU A 79 9.32 -9.77 -10.02
N TYR A 80 8.53 -9.02 -9.24
CA TYR A 80 7.73 -7.89 -9.74
C TYR A 80 8.34 -6.53 -9.38
N LYS A 81 9.54 -6.50 -8.80
CA LYS A 81 10.25 -5.26 -8.50
C LYS A 81 10.47 -4.46 -9.79
N GLY A 82 9.96 -3.23 -9.83
CA GLY A 82 10.07 -2.35 -11.01
C GLY A 82 9.01 -2.57 -12.10
N ARG A 83 8.06 -3.50 -11.93
CA ARG A 83 6.96 -3.68 -12.89
C ARG A 83 5.79 -2.72 -12.69
N GLY A 84 5.83 -1.89 -11.65
CA GLY A 84 4.77 -0.92 -11.34
C GLY A 84 3.49 -1.54 -10.74
N PHE A 85 3.46 -2.87 -10.57
CA PHE A 85 2.38 -3.59 -9.90
C PHE A 85 2.95 -4.79 -9.14
N LEU A 86 2.36 -5.10 -7.98
CA LEU A 86 2.62 -6.34 -7.24
C LEU A 86 1.38 -7.23 -7.40
N PRO A 87 1.52 -8.54 -7.70
CA PRO A 87 0.38 -9.43 -7.73
C PRO A 87 -0.26 -9.50 -6.35
N LEU A 88 -1.59 -9.43 -6.33
CA LEU A 88 -2.41 -9.62 -5.14
C LEU A 88 -2.50 -11.12 -4.80
#